data_AF-A0A522QAN3-F1
#
_entry.id   AF-A0A522QAN3-F1
#
_cell.length_a   1.000
_cell.length_b   1.000
_cell.length_c   1.000
_cell.angle_alpha   90.00
_cell.angle_beta   90.00
_cell.angle_gamma   90.00
#
_symmetry.space_group_name_H-M   'P 1'
#
loop_
_entity.id
_entity.type
_entity.pdbx_description
1 polymer ?
#
loop_
_entity_poly.entity_id
_entity_poly.type
_entity_poly.pdbx_seq_one_letter_code
_entity_poly.pdbx_strand_id
1 'polypeptide(L)'
;MGRGWETALVAVSVAVIAAALAALAGQGLAASLFGGGWVWPPGTRADLVRALGGLLRGRPGVSLAITDAAKLPGTAAVYICVALAEIITATLVTAAGVTWSRYRRPRDARRGMATRAEALRVLGTIELRRAQPIIRPDLERQP
;
A
#
# COMPACT_ATOMS: atom_id res chain seq x y z
N MET A 1 -22.01 7.87 11.97
CA MET A 1 -21.21 6.68 12.33
C MET A 1 -20.93 5.89 11.07
N GLY A 2 -19.68 5.75 10.63
CA GLY A 2 -19.33 5.02 9.42
C GLY A 2 -17.93 5.38 8.93
N ARG A 3 -17.25 4.47 8.22
CA ARG A 3 -15.99 4.63 7.43
C ARG A 3 -14.69 4.01 7.94
N GLY A 4 -14.66 3.30 9.07
CA GLY A 4 -13.47 2.53 9.48
C GLY A 4 -13.33 1.20 8.74
N TRP A 5 -14.42 0.45 8.64
CA TRP A 5 -14.41 -0.91 8.10
C TRP A 5 -14.34 -0.93 6.56
N GLU A 6 -14.95 0.03 5.86
CA GLU A 6 -14.90 0.15 4.39
C GLU A 6 -13.46 0.40 3.90
N THR A 7 -12.72 1.28 4.58
CA THR A 7 -11.32 1.59 4.23
C THR A 7 -10.42 0.40 4.50
N ALA A 8 -10.65 -0.34 5.58
CA ALA A 8 -9.96 -1.61 5.85
C ALA A 8 -10.24 -2.65 4.76
N LEU A 9 -11.50 -2.83 4.35
CA LEU A 9 -11.86 -3.77 3.29
C LEU A 9 -11.24 -3.40 1.94
N VAL A 10 -11.24 -2.12 1.58
CA VAL A 10 -10.59 -1.65 0.35
C VAL A 10 -9.09 -1.91 0.41
N ALA A 11 -8.43 -1.62 1.54
CA ALA A 11 -7.00 -1.87 1.72
C ALA A 11 -6.66 -3.36 1.60
N VAL A 12 -7.44 -4.23 2.24
CA VAL A 12 -7.26 -5.70 2.14
C VAL A 12 -7.49 -6.18 0.72
N SER A 13 -8.54 -5.70 0.04
CA SER A 13 -8.85 -6.10 -1.34
C SER A 13 -7.73 -5.70 -2.30
N VAL A 14 -7.21 -4.48 -2.17
CA VAL A 14 -6.07 -4.01 -2.97
C VAL A 14 -4.81 -4.83 -2.68
N ALA A 15 -4.53 -5.14 -1.42
CA ALA A 15 -3.39 -5.98 -1.05
C ALA A 15 -3.47 -7.39 -1.66
N VAL A 16 -4.65 -8.01 -1.61
CA VAL A 16 -4.89 -9.34 -2.18
C VAL A 16 -4.71 -9.32 -3.71
N ILE A 17 -5.25 -8.30 -4.39
CA ILE A 17 -5.08 -8.15 -5.85
C ILE A 17 -3.61 -7.92 -6.19
N ALA A 18 -2.90 -7.08 -5.44
CA ALA A 18 -1.49 -6.79 -5.65
C ALA A 18 -0.62 -8.05 -5.47
N ALA A 19 -0.88 -8.85 -4.43
CA ALA A 19 -0.22 -10.13 -4.19
C ALA A 19 -0.46 -11.10 -5.37
N ALA A 20 -1.71 -11.26 -5.80
CA ALA A 20 -2.05 -12.11 -6.93
C ALA A 20 -1.31 -11.70 -8.22
N LEU A 21 -1.22 -10.40 -8.50
CA LEU A 21 -0.48 -9.87 -9.65
C LEU A 21 1.03 -10.07 -9.49
N ALA A 22 1.58 -9.86 -8.29
CA ALA A 22 2.99 -10.08 -7.99
C ALA A 22 3.39 -11.55 -8.19
N ALA A 23 2.54 -12.49 -7.77
CA ALA A 23 2.77 -13.91 -7.98
C ALA A 23 2.78 -14.29 -9.47
N LEU A 24 1.85 -13.74 -10.27
CA LEU A 24 1.84 -13.94 -11.72
C LEU A 24 3.07 -13.31 -12.41
N ALA A 25 3.45 -12.11 -12.00
CA ALA A 25 4.66 -11.44 -12.48
C ALA A 25 5.94 -12.20 -12.10
N GLY A 26 6.01 -12.76 -10.90
CA GLY A 26 7.11 -13.61 -10.43
C GLY A 26 7.26 -14.88 -11.27
N GLN A 27 6.15 -15.50 -11.69
CA GLN A 27 6.15 -16.63 -12.61
C GLN A 27 6.65 -16.23 -14.01
N GLY A 28 6.20 -15.09 -14.54
CA GLY A 28 6.68 -14.56 -15.83
C GLY A 28 8.16 -14.18 -15.79
N LEU A 29 8.63 -13.60 -14.69
CA LEU A 29 10.04 -13.29 -14.45
C LEU A 29 10.89 -14.56 -14.37
N ALA A 30 10.44 -15.59 -13.65
CA ALA A 30 11.14 -16.87 -13.58
C ALA A 30 11.27 -17.51 -14.97
N ALA A 31 10.22 -17.49 -15.79
CA ALA A 31 10.34 -17.97 -17.16
C ALA A 31 11.32 -17.13 -17.99
N SER A 32 11.33 -15.81 -17.84
CA SER A 32 12.24 -14.93 -18.58
C SER A 32 13.71 -15.09 -18.19
N LEU A 33 14.01 -15.22 -16.89
CA LEU A 33 15.36 -15.32 -16.35
C LEU A 33 16.04 -16.64 -16.71
N PHE A 34 15.26 -17.71 -16.86
CA PHE A 34 15.77 -19.05 -17.15
C PHE A 34 15.65 -19.42 -18.64
N GLY A 35 15.54 -18.41 -19.52
CA GLY A 35 15.60 -18.60 -20.98
C GLY A 35 14.30 -19.04 -21.65
N GLY A 36 13.21 -19.10 -20.89
CA GLY A 36 11.86 -19.42 -21.35
C GLY A 36 11.09 -18.26 -22.00
N GLY A 37 11.60 -17.03 -21.89
CA GLY A 37 10.90 -15.83 -22.33
C GLY A 37 9.78 -15.40 -21.37
N TRP A 38 9.16 -14.26 -21.66
CA TRP A 38 8.07 -13.72 -20.82
C TRP A 38 6.80 -14.56 -21.00
N VAL A 39 6.28 -15.08 -19.89
CA VAL A 39 5.08 -15.93 -19.89
C VAL A 39 4.00 -15.25 -19.06
N TRP A 40 2.85 -15.02 -19.68
CA TRP A 40 1.67 -14.46 -19.04
C TRP A 40 0.45 -15.35 -19.30
N PRO A 41 -0.41 -15.63 -18.29
CA PRO A 41 -1.60 -16.43 -18.52
C PRO A 41 -2.52 -15.77 -19.56
N PRO A 42 -3.22 -16.56 -20.40
CA PRO A 42 -4.19 -16.02 -21.34
C PRO A 42 -5.26 -15.18 -20.65
N GLY A 43 -5.69 -14.09 -21.30
CA GLY A 43 -6.44 -12.97 -20.71
C GLY A 43 -7.86 -13.26 -20.20
N THR A 44 -8.27 -14.51 -20.09
CA THR A 44 -9.60 -14.89 -19.61
C THR A 44 -9.60 -15.02 -18.09
N ARG A 45 -10.61 -14.43 -17.42
CA ARG A 45 -10.73 -14.41 -15.94
C ARG A 45 -10.67 -15.81 -15.31
N ALA A 46 -11.21 -16.83 -15.99
CA ALA A 46 -11.17 -18.21 -15.53
C ALA A 46 -9.76 -18.80 -15.50
N ASP A 47 -8.92 -18.44 -16.47
CA ASP A 47 -7.54 -18.95 -16.57
C ASP A 47 -6.64 -18.32 -15.53
N LEU A 48 -6.86 -17.04 -15.18
CA LEU A 48 -6.18 -16.38 -14.06
C LEU A 48 -6.50 -17.06 -12.72
N VAL A 49 -7.76 -17.38 -12.46
CA VAL A 49 -8.18 -18.07 -11.23
C VAL A 49 -7.60 -19.49 -11.18
N ARG A 50 -7.55 -20.18 -12.33
CA ARG A 50 -6.95 -21.51 -12.44
C ARG A 50 -5.43 -21.48 -12.26
N ALA A 51 -4.76 -20.43 -12.76
CA ALA A 51 -3.32 -20.18 -12.53
C ALA A 51 -3.01 -20.01 -11.04
N LEU A 52 -3.78 -19.15 -10.36
CA LEU A 52 -3.66 -18.89 -8.93
C LEU A 52 -3.95 -20.15 -8.11
N GLY A 53 -5.01 -20.88 -8.43
CA GLY A 53 -5.34 -22.15 -7.77
C GLY A 53 -4.26 -23.21 -7.96
N GLY A 54 -3.61 -23.25 -9.14
CA GLY A 54 -2.46 -24.12 -9.41
C GLY A 54 -1.25 -23.75 -8.57
N LEU A 55 -0.92 -22.46 -8.51
CA LEU A 55 0.19 -21.93 -7.72
C LEU A 55 0.01 -22.19 -6.22
N LEU A 56 -1.20 -22.02 -5.69
CA LEU A 56 -1.52 -22.33 -4.29
C LEU A 56 -1.44 -23.83 -3.97
N ARG A 57 -1.62 -24.70 -4.97
CA ARG A 57 -1.55 -26.16 -4.83
C ARG A 57 -0.17 -26.76 -5.16
N GLY A 58 0.87 -25.94 -5.34
CA GLY A 58 2.20 -26.45 -5.65
C GLY A 58 2.42 -26.79 -7.12
N ARG A 59 1.49 -26.44 -8.02
CA ARG A 59 1.55 -26.76 -9.46
C ARG A 59 1.65 -25.48 -10.28
N PRO A 60 2.84 -24.87 -10.39
CA PRO A 60 3.05 -23.70 -11.24
C PRO A 60 2.77 -24.05 -12.71
N GLY A 61 2.18 -23.11 -13.46
CA GLY A 61 1.89 -23.27 -14.88
C GLY A 61 0.66 -24.11 -15.29
N VAL A 62 -0.22 -24.48 -14.37
CA VAL A 62 -1.45 -25.27 -14.67
C VAL A 62 -2.42 -24.61 -15.66
N SER A 63 -2.36 -23.29 -15.82
CA SER A 63 -3.18 -22.53 -16.78
C SER A 63 -2.42 -22.13 -18.05
N LEU A 64 -1.14 -22.46 -18.15
CA LEU A 64 -0.31 -22.09 -19.28
C LEU A 64 -0.47 -23.13 -20.39
N ALA A 65 -0.33 -22.69 -21.64
CA ALA A 65 -0.18 -23.62 -22.75
C ALA A 65 1.00 -24.55 -22.48
N ILE A 66 0.91 -25.82 -22.92
CA ILE A 66 1.91 -26.87 -22.63
C ILE A 66 3.32 -26.42 -23.06
N THR A 67 3.42 -25.65 -24.13
CA THR A 67 4.67 -25.04 -24.64
C THR A 67 5.29 -24.02 -23.71
N ASP A 68 4.50 -23.28 -22.94
CA ASP A 68 4.99 -22.28 -21.98
C ASP A 68 5.23 -22.88 -20.60
N ALA A 69 4.47 -23.93 -20.23
CA ALA A 69 4.72 -24.70 -19.02
C ALA A 69 6.10 -25.39 -19.04
N ALA A 70 6.54 -25.88 -20.21
CA ALA A 70 7.85 -26.50 -20.40
C ALA A 70 9.04 -25.53 -20.23
N LYS A 71 8.77 -24.22 -20.24
CA LYS A 71 9.77 -23.16 -20.10
C LYS A 71 9.97 -22.69 -18.66
N LEU A 72 9.16 -23.20 -17.71
CA LEU A 72 9.33 -22.87 -16.31
C LEU A 72 10.53 -23.65 -15.74
N PRO A 73 11.43 -22.97 -15.01
CA PRO A 73 12.48 -23.65 -14.26
C PRO A 73 11.87 -24.50 -13.14
N GLY A 74 12.72 -25.30 -12.46
CA GLY A 74 12.28 -26.15 -11.35
C GLY A 74 11.43 -25.38 -10.33
N THR A 75 10.43 -26.03 -9.76
CA THR A 75 9.38 -25.45 -8.90
C THR A 75 9.94 -24.51 -7.81
N ALA A 76 11.09 -24.83 -7.23
CA ALA A 76 11.77 -24.00 -6.24
C ALA A 76 12.18 -22.61 -6.77
N ALA A 77 12.71 -22.52 -7.99
CA ALA A 77 13.13 -21.26 -8.61
C ALA A 77 11.93 -20.35 -8.88
N VAL A 78 10.80 -20.92 -9.31
CA VAL A 78 9.54 -20.18 -9.51
C VAL A 78 9.06 -19.58 -8.20
N TYR A 79 9.07 -20.35 -7.10
CA TYR A 79 8.66 -19.83 -5.80
C TYR A 79 9.60 -18.77 -5.22
N ILE A 80 10.91 -18.85 -5.50
CA ILE A 80 11.86 -17.80 -5.11
C ILE A 80 11.52 -16.49 -5.83
N CYS A 81 11.27 -16.53 -7.15
CA CYS A 81 10.87 -15.33 -7.90
C CYS A 81 9.52 -14.77 -7.45
N VAL A 82 8.54 -15.64 -7.15
CA VAL A 82 7.26 -15.24 -6.57
C VAL A 82 7.45 -14.57 -5.20
N ALA A 83 8.25 -15.16 -4.32
CA ALA A 83 8.52 -14.61 -2.99
C ALA A 83 9.21 -13.23 -3.09
N LEU A 84 10.17 -13.08 -4.01
CA LEU A 84 10.80 -11.78 -4.25
C LEU A 84 9.81 -10.74 -4.76
N ALA A 85 8.94 -11.10 -5.70
CA ALA A 85 7.91 -10.19 -6.22
C ALA A 85 6.91 -9.76 -5.14
N GLU A 86 6.52 -10.68 -4.26
CA GLU A 86 5.66 -10.39 -3.10
C GLU A 86 6.35 -9.44 -2.12
N ILE A 87 7.62 -9.68 -1.78
CA ILE A 87 8.39 -8.81 -0.87
C ILE A 87 8.50 -7.38 -1.43
N ILE A 88 8.79 -7.24 -2.73
CA ILE A 88 8.87 -5.93 -3.39
C ILE A 88 7.51 -5.22 -3.32
N THR A 89 6.44 -5.92 -3.68
CA THR A 89 5.07 -5.39 -3.63
C THR A 89 4.68 -4.94 -2.23
N ALA A 90 4.92 -5.78 -1.22
CA ALA A 90 4.64 -5.48 0.17
C ALA A 90 5.42 -4.25 0.65
N THR A 91 6.69 -4.14 0.25
CA THR A 91 7.54 -2.98 0.58
C THR A 91 7.00 -1.70 -0.05
N LEU A 92 6.61 -1.73 -1.33
CA LEU A 92 6.05 -0.58 -2.04
C LEU A 92 4.71 -0.14 -1.46
N VAL A 93 3.80 -1.08 -1.19
CA VAL A 93 2.49 -0.79 -0.57
C VAL A 93 2.68 -0.18 0.81
N THR A 94 3.58 -0.73 1.62
CA THR A 94 3.88 -0.21 2.97
C THR A 94 4.49 1.19 2.89
N ALA A 95 5.46 1.41 1.99
CA ALA A 95 6.09 2.72 1.80
C ALA A 95 5.08 3.77 1.32
N ALA A 96 4.19 3.42 0.39
CA ALA A 96 3.12 4.29 -0.08
C ALA A 96 2.13 4.61 1.04
N GLY A 97 1.71 3.62 1.83
CA GLY A 97 0.82 3.80 2.98
C GLY A 97 1.43 4.70 4.06
N VAL A 98 2.71 4.50 4.40
CA VAL A 98 3.44 5.36 5.32
C VAL A 98 3.53 6.78 4.78
N THR A 99 3.88 6.95 3.51
CA THR A 99 3.98 8.28 2.87
C THR A 99 2.64 8.99 2.87
N TRP A 100 1.57 8.32 2.46
CA TRP A 100 0.21 8.85 2.49
C TRP A 100 -0.23 9.24 3.90
N SER A 101 0.05 8.41 4.90
CA SER A 101 -0.28 8.71 6.30
C SER A 101 0.47 9.95 6.81
N ARG A 102 1.72 10.13 6.36
CA ARG A 102 2.55 11.30 6.69
C ARG A 102 2.13 12.56 5.95
N TYR A 103 1.54 12.44 4.76
CA TYR A 103 0.96 13.58 4.03
C TYR A 103 -0.41 13.98 4.60
N ARG A 104 -1.23 13.02 5.03
CA ARG A 104 -2.54 13.29 5.63
C ARG A 104 -2.48 13.78 7.07
N ARG A 105 -1.50 13.34 7.85
CA ARG A 105 -1.21 13.96 9.14
C ARG A 105 -0.53 15.30 8.85
N PRO A 106 -1.12 16.45 9.22
CA PRO A 106 -0.42 17.72 9.09
C PRO A 106 0.88 17.57 9.88
N ARG A 107 2.02 17.50 9.17
CA ARG A 107 3.33 17.33 9.78
C ARG A 107 3.69 18.50 10.69
N ASP A 108 2.90 19.57 10.62
CA ASP A 108 2.88 20.64 11.59
C ASP A 108 1.53 21.37 11.47
N ALA A 109 0.61 21.19 12.43
CA ALA A 109 -0.58 22.04 12.52
C ALA A 109 -0.20 23.54 12.75
N ARG A 110 1.09 23.80 13.01
CA ARG A 110 1.68 25.12 13.21
C ARG A 110 2.21 25.77 11.94
N ARG A 111 2.33 25.05 10.81
CA ARG A 111 2.94 25.57 9.56
C ARG A 111 2.14 26.69 8.86
N GLY A 112 0.96 27.03 9.38
CA GLY A 112 0.17 28.20 8.98
C GLY A 112 -0.40 28.99 10.14
N MET A 113 0.03 28.72 11.38
CA MET A 113 -0.36 29.52 12.53
C MET A 113 0.62 30.68 12.68
N ALA A 114 0.09 31.89 12.86
CA ALA A 114 0.88 33.03 13.25
C ALA A 114 1.69 32.67 14.50
N THR A 115 3.00 32.93 14.46
CA THR A 115 3.84 32.79 15.64
C THR A 115 3.31 33.69 16.77
N ARG A 116 3.65 33.39 18.02
CA ARG A 116 3.21 34.22 19.17
C ARG A 116 3.56 35.70 18.98
N ALA A 117 4.69 35.99 18.35
CA ALA A 117 5.13 37.35 18.05
C ALA A 117 4.29 38.00 16.94
N GLU A 118 3.94 37.28 15.88
CA GLU A 118 3.06 37.79 14.82
C GLU A 118 1.63 38.01 15.31
N ALA A 119 1.09 37.09 16.11
CA ALA A 119 -0.22 37.25 16.73
C ALA A 119 -0.24 38.49 17.65
N LEU A 120 0.83 38.70 18.44
CA LEU A 120 0.98 39.89 19.27
C LEU A 120 1.10 41.18 18.46
N ARG A 121 1.77 41.14 17.31
CA ARG A 121 1.96 42.29 16.43
C ARG A 121 0.66 42.70 15.71
N VAL A 122 -0.18 41.73 15.35
CA VAL A 122 -1.44 41.96 14.62
C VAL A 122 -2.60 42.30 15.57
N LEU A 123 -2.72 41.60 16.70
CA LEU A 123 -3.84 41.77 17.64
C LEU A 123 -3.51 42.73 18.80
N GLY A 124 -2.23 42.90 19.15
CA GLY A 124 -1.82 43.62 20.35
C GLY A 124 -2.05 42.83 21.64
N THR A 125 -1.44 43.28 22.74
CA THR A 125 -1.48 42.61 24.06
C THR A 125 -2.85 42.58 24.71
N ILE A 126 -3.71 43.57 24.44
CA ILE A 126 -5.02 43.72 25.08
C ILE A 126 -6.03 42.74 24.47
N GLU A 127 -6.14 42.70 23.14
CA GLU A 127 -7.06 41.77 22.46
C GLU A 127 -6.64 40.31 22.66
N LEU A 128 -5.33 40.04 22.74
CA LEU A 128 -4.83 38.70 23.08
C LEU A 128 -5.25 38.25 24.49
N ARG A 129 -5.28 39.16 25.47
CA ARG A 129 -5.78 38.87 26.81
C ARG A 129 -7.29 38.68 26.81
N ARG A 130 -8.03 39.47 26.02
CA ARG A 130 -9.47 39.35 25.89
C ARG A 130 -9.90 38.02 25.26
N ALA A 131 -9.09 37.49 24.34
CA ALA A 131 -9.32 36.19 23.70
C ALA A 131 -8.77 34.98 24.48
N GLN A 132 -8.06 35.20 25.60
CA GLN A 132 -7.54 34.14 26.48
C GLN A 132 -8.59 33.05 26.83
N PRO A 133 -9.84 33.38 27.23
CA PRO A 133 -10.89 32.38 27.51
C PRO A 133 -11.15 31.39 26.38
N ILE A 134 -11.04 31.86 25.14
CA ILE A 134 -11.33 31.08 23.94
C ILE A 134 -10.14 30.21 23.55
N ILE A 135 -8.92 30.74 23.71
CA ILE A 135 -7.67 30.07 23.33
C ILE A 135 -7.27 29.01 24.36
N ARG A 136 -7.44 29.31 25.66
CA ARG A 136 -7.05 28.44 26.78
C ARG A 136 -8.15 28.36 27.86
N PRO A 137 -9.27 27.69 27.55
CA PRO A 137 -10.35 27.49 28.53
C PRO A 137 -9.93 26.61 29.72
N ASP A 138 -8.79 25.94 29.63
CA ASP A 138 -8.17 25.13 30.68
C ASP A 138 -7.60 25.98 31.83
N LEU A 139 -7.20 27.22 31.57
CA LEU A 139 -6.58 28.09 32.57
C LEU A 139 -7.59 28.86 33.43
N GLU A 140 -8.83 29.04 32.96
CA GLU A 140 -9.87 29.78 33.70
C GLU A 140 -10.62 28.93 34.71
N ARG A 141 -10.45 27.60 34.66
CA ARG A 141 -11.20 26.66 35.49
C ARG A 141 -10.46 26.23 36.77
N GLN A 142 -9.42 26.97 37.17
CA GLN A 142 -8.71 26.73 38.44
C GLN A 142 -9.17 27.78 39.48
N PRO A 143 -9.80 27.36 40.60
CA PRO A 143 -10.25 28.25 41.67
C PRO A 143 -9.09 28.84 42.49
#